data_AF-A0A667YAY8-F1
#
_entry.id   AF-A0A667YAY8-F1
#
_cell.length_a   1.000
_cell.length_b   1.000
_cell.length_c   1.000
_cell.angle_alpha   90.00
_cell.angle_beta   90.00
_cell.angle_gamma   90.00
#
_symmetry.space_group_name_H-M   'P 1'
#
loop_
_entity.id
_entity.type
_entity.pdbx_description
1 polymer ?
#
loop_
_entity_poly.entity_id
_entity_poly.type
_entity_poly.pdbx_seq_one_letter_code
_entity_poly.pdbx_strand_id
1 'polypeptide(L)'
;LFCHIILICPVSLHRGPHSHSLMTHSNYYGTVTPYPNFCARSDAAALEKAIETKGVDEDVIISILVDRSNEQRQKIKAAYEESTGKPLADALKSALRSHLEDVALALLMTPAQFDAHELRKATKGFGTKEAVLVEILASRSNQEIRDIKRVFKEEYEEELEDVIKSDTSGDFTSALLAMLKADKDEDNTIDLERAKKDAVVMHFSPYYYHNSAFYNYYCCHFTYF
;
A
#
# COMPACT_ATOMS: atom_id res chain seq x y z
N LEU A 1 -12.46 -4.53 0.86
CA LEU A 1 -12.75 -3.97 2.21
C LEU A 1 -11.59 -4.11 3.19
N PHE A 2 -10.71 -5.11 3.09
CA PHE A 2 -9.61 -5.31 4.06
C PHE A 2 -8.35 -4.45 3.85
N CYS A 3 -8.10 -3.86 2.66
CA CYS A 3 -6.91 -2.99 2.45
C CYS A 3 -7.04 -1.57 3.00
N HIS A 4 -8.25 -1.04 3.22
CA HIS A 4 -8.42 0.36 3.61
C HIS A 4 -8.21 0.65 5.11
N ILE A 5 -8.05 -0.37 5.96
CA ILE A 5 -7.93 -0.17 7.41
C ILE A 5 -6.46 -0.15 7.90
N ILE A 6 -5.49 -0.65 7.12
CA ILE A 6 -4.13 -0.89 7.63
C ILE A 6 -3.05 0.02 7.00
N LEU A 7 -3.31 0.68 5.88
CA LEU A 7 -2.29 1.48 5.15
C LEU A 7 -2.67 2.96 5.02
N ILE A 8 -2.71 3.66 6.16
CA ILE A 8 -2.59 5.12 6.14
C ILE A 8 -1.25 5.48 6.76
N CYS A 9 -0.21 5.44 5.93
CA CYS A 9 1.05 6.15 6.18
C CYS A 9 0.83 7.66 5.88
N PRO A 10 1.58 8.59 6.48
CA PRO A 10 1.16 9.99 6.59
C PRO A 10 1.40 10.77 5.28
N VAL A 11 0.31 11.26 4.68
CA VAL A 11 0.37 12.35 3.69
C VAL A 11 0.77 13.64 4.40
N SER A 12 2.00 14.10 4.22
CA SER A 12 2.44 15.42 4.68
C SER A 12 1.95 16.51 3.72
N LEU A 13 0.75 17.05 3.97
CA LEU A 13 0.25 18.24 3.27
C LEU A 13 0.88 19.50 3.90
N HIS A 14 2.01 19.98 3.36
CA HIS A 14 2.60 21.26 3.77
C HIS A 14 1.77 22.43 3.22
N ARG A 15 1.11 23.21 4.10
CA ARG A 15 0.57 24.54 3.75
C ARG A 15 1.59 25.63 4.10
N GLY A 16 1.72 26.60 3.19
CA GLY A 16 2.67 27.72 3.25
C GLY A 16 2.48 28.70 4.41
N PRO A 17 3.36 29.71 4.52
CA PRO A 17 3.69 30.33 5.79
C PRO A 17 2.82 31.56 6.09
N HIS A 18 2.13 31.52 7.22
CA HIS A 18 1.80 32.73 7.95
C HIS A 18 2.20 32.56 9.42
N SER A 19 3.02 33.50 9.87
CA SER A 19 3.66 33.63 11.16
C SER A 19 2.68 33.65 12.33
N HIS A 20 2.78 32.68 13.24
CA HIS A 20 2.82 32.87 14.69
C HIS A 20 3.12 31.51 15.38
N SER A 21 4.06 31.51 16.31
CA SER A 21 4.55 30.34 17.06
C SER A 21 3.44 29.62 17.84
N LEU A 22 3.07 28.41 17.40
CA LEU A 22 2.49 27.32 18.22
C LEU A 22 2.88 25.99 17.55
N MET A 23 3.33 25.03 18.36
CA MET A 23 3.76 23.69 17.95
C MET A 23 2.77 23.07 16.94
N THR A 24 3.23 22.88 15.69
CA THR A 24 2.45 22.21 14.65
C THR A 24 2.28 20.76 15.06
N HIS A 25 1.15 20.42 15.68
CA HIS A 25 0.69 19.04 15.68
C HIS A 25 0.40 18.73 14.21
N SER A 26 1.26 17.92 13.58
CA SER A 26 0.91 17.28 12.32
C SER A 26 -0.41 16.54 12.58
N ASN A 27 -1.49 16.95 11.90
CA ASN A 27 -2.74 16.24 12.02
C ASN A 27 -2.51 14.81 11.50
N TYR A 28 -2.43 13.86 12.43
CA TYR A 28 -2.28 12.45 12.12
C TYR A 28 -3.66 11.87 11.86
N TYR A 29 -3.93 11.45 10.63
CA TYR A 29 -5.22 10.89 10.20
C TYR A 29 -5.26 9.36 10.19
N GLY A 30 -4.18 8.70 10.62
CA GLY A 30 -4.14 7.25 10.74
C GLY A 30 -4.93 6.75 11.96
N THR A 31 -5.44 5.52 11.87
CA THR A 31 -6.19 4.87 12.96
C THR A 31 -5.28 4.31 14.06
N VAL A 32 -4.03 3.97 13.73
CA VAL A 32 -3.04 3.42 14.68
C VAL A 32 -1.98 4.47 14.98
N THR A 33 -2.01 5.04 16.18
CA THR A 33 -1.01 6.02 16.63
C THR A 33 0.18 5.35 17.34
N PRO A 34 1.36 5.98 17.41
CA PRO A 34 2.47 5.47 18.21
C PRO A 34 2.07 5.26 19.67
N TYR A 35 2.35 4.07 20.20
CA TYR A 35 2.04 3.72 21.59
C TYR A 35 2.91 4.53 22.57
N PRO A 36 2.30 5.16 23.60
CA PRO A 36 3.04 5.96 24.57
C PRO A 36 3.94 5.09 25.46
N ASN A 37 5.09 5.63 25.89
CA ASN A 37 6.04 4.93 26.77
C ASN A 37 6.50 3.55 26.24
N PHE A 38 6.62 3.43 24.92
CA PHE A 38 6.98 2.19 24.23
C PHE A 38 8.36 1.64 24.62
N CYS A 39 8.41 0.33 24.88
CA CYS A 39 9.65 -0.42 25.13
C CYS A 39 9.69 -1.70 24.26
N ALA A 40 10.51 -1.67 23.20
CA ALA A 40 10.62 -2.77 22.24
C ALA A 40 10.99 -4.11 22.88
N ARG A 41 11.87 -4.10 23.89
CA ARG A 41 12.32 -5.32 24.59
C ARG A 41 11.20 -5.95 25.41
N SER A 42 10.35 -5.13 26.03
CA SER A 42 9.22 -5.62 26.81
C SER A 42 8.18 -6.28 25.90
N ASP A 43 7.85 -5.63 24.77
CA ASP A 43 6.91 -6.18 23.80
C ASP A 43 7.46 -7.46 23.14
N ALA A 44 8.76 -7.49 22.80
CA ALA A 44 9.41 -8.68 22.26
C ALA A 44 9.36 -9.87 23.24
N ALA A 45 9.64 -9.64 24.52
CA ALA A 45 9.57 -10.68 25.54
C ALA A 45 8.12 -11.17 25.77
N ALA A 46 7.15 -10.26 25.71
CA ALA A 46 5.74 -10.62 25.81
C ALA A 46 5.28 -11.47 24.62
N LEU A 47 5.71 -11.11 23.40
CA LEU A 47 5.45 -11.91 22.19
C LEU A 47 6.09 -13.29 22.28
N GLU A 48 7.33 -13.40 22.76
CA GLU A 48 7.98 -14.72 22.91
C GLU A 48 7.21 -15.62 23.87
N LYS A 49 6.84 -15.08 25.04
CA LYS A 49 6.03 -15.82 26.01
C LYS A 49 4.67 -16.23 25.44
N ALA A 50 4.03 -15.36 24.66
CA ALA A 50 2.76 -15.64 24.01
C ALA A 50 2.87 -16.78 22.98
N ILE A 51 3.97 -16.81 22.22
CA ILE A 51 4.28 -17.84 21.23
C ILE A 51 4.60 -19.19 21.90
N GLU A 52 5.36 -19.20 22.99
CA GLU A 52 5.76 -20.44 23.69
C GLU A 52 4.66 -21.04 24.59
N THR A 53 3.64 -20.25 24.93
CA THR A 53 2.54 -20.73 25.77
C THR A 53 1.80 -21.87 25.06
N LYS A 54 1.51 -22.95 25.80
CA LYS A 54 0.79 -24.12 25.26
C LYS A 54 -0.59 -23.69 24.76
N GLY A 55 -0.75 -23.60 23.43
CA GLY A 55 -1.97 -23.14 22.77
C GLY A 55 -1.87 -21.79 22.07
N VAL A 56 -0.72 -21.10 22.13
CA VAL A 56 -0.46 -19.75 21.58
C VAL A 56 -1.42 -18.70 22.13
N ASP A 57 -0.90 -17.69 22.81
CA ASP A 57 -1.71 -16.58 23.33
C ASP A 57 -1.96 -15.55 22.21
N GLU A 58 -2.94 -15.84 21.36
CA GLU A 58 -3.32 -15.01 20.22
C GLU A 58 -3.76 -13.60 20.63
N ASP A 59 -4.43 -13.45 21.79
CA ASP A 59 -4.93 -12.17 22.29
C ASP A 59 -3.77 -11.21 22.62
N VAL A 60 -2.70 -11.72 23.25
CA VAL A 60 -1.49 -10.94 23.53
C VAL A 60 -0.81 -10.53 22.22
N ILE A 61 -0.70 -11.45 21.25
CA ILE A 61 -0.10 -11.15 19.95
C ILE A 61 -0.89 -10.05 19.23
N ILE A 62 -2.22 -10.19 19.16
CA ILE A 62 -3.10 -9.23 18.51
C ILE A 62 -2.98 -7.86 19.18
N SER A 63 -3.13 -7.80 20.51
CA SER A 63 -3.08 -6.53 21.25
C SER A 63 -1.76 -5.76 21.05
N ILE A 64 -0.63 -6.46 21.02
CA ILE A 64 0.66 -5.83 20.74
C ILE A 64 0.75 -5.38 19.28
N LEU A 65 0.34 -6.19 18.30
CA LEU A 65 0.53 -5.82 16.88
C LEU A 65 -0.40 -4.69 16.42
N VAL A 66 -1.64 -4.63 16.93
CA VAL A 66 -2.63 -3.63 16.50
C VAL A 66 -2.45 -2.27 17.17
N ASP A 67 -1.92 -2.24 18.40
CA ASP A 67 -1.75 -1.00 19.18
C ASP A 67 -0.35 -0.36 19.00
N ARG A 68 0.53 -0.95 18.19
CA ARG A 68 1.88 -0.42 17.91
C ARG A 68 1.94 0.14 16.50
N SER A 69 2.60 1.29 16.33
CA SER A 69 2.86 1.84 14.99
C SER A 69 3.80 0.93 14.20
N ASN A 70 3.82 1.06 12.87
CA ASN A 70 4.71 0.25 12.03
C ASN A 70 6.18 0.44 12.42
N GLU A 71 6.61 1.67 12.70
CA GLU A 71 7.96 1.98 13.18
C GLU A 71 8.29 1.27 14.50
N GLN A 72 7.33 1.22 15.43
CA GLN A 72 7.49 0.48 16.69
C GLN A 72 7.58 -1.03 16.44
N ARG A 73 6.75 -1.57 15.55
CA ARG A 73 6.81 -2.98 15.14
C ARG A 73 8.17 -3.36 14.53
N GLN A 74 8.79 -2.47 13.74
CA GLN A 74 10.16 -2.72 13.24
C GLN A 74 11.18 -2.79 14.38
N LYS A 75 11.05 -1.94 15.41
CA LYS A 75 11.91 -2.01 16.62
C LYS A 75 11.66 -3.28 17.43
N ILE A 76 10.41 -3.73 17.53
CA ILE A 76 10.06 -5.00 18.19
C ILE A 76 10.71 -6.18 17.44
N LYS A 77 10.63 -6.22 16.11
CA LYS A 77 11.28 -7.26 15.30
C LYS A 77 12.77 -7.37 15.60
N ALA A 78 13.47 -6.23 15.59
CA ALA A 78 14.89 -6.19 15.90
C ALA A 78 15.21 -6.64 17.34
N ALA A 79 14.44 -6.18 18.33
CA ALA A 79 14.63 -6.57 19.73
C ALA A 79 14.34 -8.06 19.98
N TYR A 80 13.33 -8.62 19.29
CA TYR A 80 12.99 -10.03 19.36
C TYR A 80 14.13 -10.88 18.81
N GLU A 81 14.62 -10.56 17.61
CA GLU A 81 15.73 -11.27 16.96
C GLU A 81 17.03 -11.17 17.78
N GLU A 82 17.33 -10.02 18.39
CA GLU A 82 18.46 -9.85 19.32
C GLU A 82 18.38 -10.81 20.52
N SER A 83 17.17 -11.06 21.04
CA SER A 83 16.97 -11.86 22.24
C SER A 83 16.83 -13.36 22.00
N THR A 84 16.20 -13.78 20.90
CA THR A 84 15.88 -15.18 20.61
C THR A 84 16.79 -15.79 19.55
N GLY A 85 17.49 -14.95 18.77
CA GLY A 85 18.28 -15.37 17.61
C GLY A 85 17.43 -15.84 16.43
N LYS A 86 16.11 -15.62 16.44
CA LYS A 86 15.18 -16.00 15.37
C LYS A 86 14.37 -14.80 14.88
N PRO A 87 14.06 -14.69 13.59
CA PRO A 87 13.17 -13.65 13.09
C PRO A 87 11.75 -13.80 13.66
N LEU A 88 11.17 -12.69 14.13
CA LEU A 88 9.81 -12.67 14.68
C LEU A 88 8.76 -13.16 13.68
N ALA A 89 8.93 -12.83 12.39
CA ALA A 89 8.01 -13.25 11.33
C ALA A 89 7.94 -14.78 11.22
N ASP A 90 9.07 -15.47 11.29
CA ASP A 90 9.11 -16.94 11.21
C ASP A 90 8.49 -17.60 12.45
N ALA A 91 8.74 -17.01 13.62
CA ALA A 91 8.14 -17.47 14.87
C ALA A 91 6.60 -17.39 14.81
N LEU A 92 6.06 -16.23 14.39
CA LEU A 92 4.61 -16.05 14.22
C LEU A 92 4.02 -16.95 13.14
N LYS A 93 4.73 -17.15 12.02
CA LYS A 93 4.33 -18.07 10.96
C LYS A 93 4.20 -19.52 11.45
N SER A 94 5.10 -19.93 12.36
CA SER A 94 5.06 -21.27 12.94
C SER A 94 3.95 -21.44 13.98
N ALA A 95 3.57 -20.36 14.66
CA ALA A 95 2.62 -20.35 15.77
C ALA A 95 1.16 -20.13 15.33
N LEU A 96 0.92 -19.17 14.45
CA LEU A 96 -0.42 -18.75 14.01
C LEU A 96 -0.89 -19.56 12.80
N ARG A 97 -2.20 -19.50 12.48
CA ARG A 97 -2.79 -20.19 11.32
C ARG A 97 -3.76 -19.30 10.55
N SER A 98 -3.95 -19.64 9.27
CA SER A 98 -5.01 -19.10 8.42
C SER A 98 -4.94 -17.56 8.35
N HIS A 99 -6.08 -16.87 8.43
CA HIS A 99 -6.16 -15.42 8.24
C HIS A 99 -5.43 -14.61 9.32
N LEU A 100 -5.32 -15.14 10.54
CA LEU A 100 -4.60 -14.44 11.61
C LEU A 100 -3.10 -14.40 11.31
N GLU A 101 -2.55 -15.51 10.81
CA GLU A 101 -1.17 -15.58 10.34
C GLU A 101 -0.90 -14.53 9.24
N ASP A 102 -1.75 -14.51 8.21
CA ASP A 102 -1.61 -13.57 7.09
C ASP A 102 -1.59 -12.10 7.57
N VAL A 103 -2.53 -11.73 8.46
CA VAL A 103 -2.64 -10.36 8.98
C VAL A 103 -1.47 -10.01 9.90
N ALA A 104 -1.04 -10.94 10.77
CA ALA A 104 0.08 -10.70 11.68
C ALA A 104 1.38 -10.46 10.90
N LEU A 105 1.65 -11.27 9.87
CA LEU A 105 2.81 -11.12 9.00
C LEU A 105 2.75 -9.81 8.20
N ALA A 106 1.58 -9.47 7.66
CA ALA A 106 1.36 -8.20 6.95
C ALA A 106 1.62 -7.00 7.86
N LEU A 107 1.20 -7.04 9.12
CA LEU A 107 1.44 -5.96 10.09
C LEU A 107 2.94 -5.77 10.40
N LEU A 108 3.77 -6.82 10.27
CA LEU A 108 5.21 -6.75 10.51
C LEU A 108 6.03 -6.23 9.32
N MET A 109 5.45 -6.19 8.12
CA MET A 109 6.10 -5.63 6.93
C MET A 109 6.15 -4.11 7.01
N THR A 110 7.19 -3.48 6.46
CA THR A 110 7.13 -2.04 6.19
C THR A 110 6.10 -1.76 5.09
N PRO A 111 5.57 -0.52 4.96
CA PRO A 111 4.59 -0.20 3.92
C PRO A 111 5.05 -0.60 2.50
N ALA A 112 6.29 -0.29 2.15
CA ALA A 112 6.87 -0.66 0.84
C ALA A 112 7.00 -2.17 0.65
N GLN A 113 7.36 -2.93 1.70
CA GLN A 113 7.42 -4.40 1.66
C GLN A 113 6.03 -5.00 1.46
N PHE A 114 5.02 -4.49 2.16
CA PHE A 114 3.66 -4.98 2.02
C PHE A 114 3.12 -4.75 0.60
N ASP A 115 3.32 -3.54 0.05
CA ASP A 115 2.93 -3.23 -1.32
C ASP A 115 3.68 -4.10 -2.34
N ALA A 116 5.00 -4.29 -2.18
CA ALA A 116 5.79 -5.18 -3.04
C ALA A 116 5.29 -6.63 -2.97
N HIS A 117 4.95 -7.11 -1.77
CA HIS A 117 4.38 -8.43 -1.53
C HIS A 117 3.03 -8.61 -2.23
N GLU A 118 2.11 -7.67 -2.10
CA GLU A 118 0.80 -7.73 -2.74
C GLU A 118 0.91 -7.62 -4.27
N LEU A 119 1.84 -6.80 -4.79
CA LEU A 119 2.13 -6.76 -6.23
C LEU A 119 2.65 -8.12 -6.72
N ARG A 120 3.60 -8.75 -6.01
CA ARG A 120 4.09 -10.09 -6.38
C ARG A 120 2.98 -11.13 -6.36
N LYS A 121 2.08 -11.07 -5.38
CA LYS A 121 0.94 -11.98 -5.25
C LYS A 121 -0.16 -11.72 -6.30
N ALA A 122 -0.22 -10.50 -6.84
CA ALA A 122 -1.16 -10.11 -7.89
C ALA A 122 -0.71 -10.57 -9.28
N THR A 123 0.60 -10.68 -9.50
CA THR A 123 1.21 -11.10 -10.78
C THR A 123 1.52 -12.59 -10.79
N LYS A 124 1.94 -13.16 -9.66
CA LYS A 124 2.24 -14.59 -9.56
C LYS A 124 0.98 -15.45 -9.48
N GLY A 125 0.64 -16.17 -10.54
CA GLY A 125 -0.42 -17.19 -10.52
C GLY A 125 -1.14 -17.39 -11.85
N PHE A 126 -2.28 -18.08 -11.82
CA PHE A 126 -3.16 -18.17 -12.98
C PHE A 126 -3.98 -16.89 -13.11
N GLY A 127 -3.62 -16.09 -14.10
CA GLY A 127 -4.22 -14.78 -14.33
C GLY A 127 -3.68 -13.69 -13.39
N THR A 128 -3.93 -12.45 -13.77
CA THR A 128 -3.43 -11.26 -13.09
C THR A 128 -4.54 -10.60 -12.28
N LYS A 129 -4.27 -10.24 -11.02
CA LYS A 129 -5.22 -9.48 -10.19
C LYS A 129 -5.11 -7.99 -10.48
N GLU A 130 -5.62 -7.58 -11.64
CA GLU A 130 -5.50 -6.21 -12.18
C GLU A 130 -5.96 -5.12 -11.20
N ALA A 131 -7.03 -5.38 -10.44
CA ALA A 131 -7.56 -4.43 -9.45
C ALA A 131 -6.52 -4.07 -8.36
N VAL A 132 -5.69 -5.02 -7.93
CA VAL A 132 -4.64 -4.79 -6.92
C VAL A 132 -3.52 -3.93 -7.51
N LEU A 133 -3.13 -4.19 -8.76
CA LEU A 133 -2.12 -3.40 -9.46
C LEU A 133 -2.56 -1.94 -9.57
N VAL A 134 -3.83 -1.71 -9.97
CA VAL A 134 -4.39 -0.37 -10.08
C VAL A 134 -4.50 0.30 -8.71
N GLU A 135 -5.01 -0.39 -7.69
CA GLU A 135 -5.15 0.16 -6.34
C GLU A 135 -3.82 0.69 -5.79
N ILE A 136 -2.74 -0.09 -5.92
CA ILE A 136 -1.41 0.29 -5.43
C ILE A 136 -0.80 1.38 -6.32
N LEU A 137 -0.68 1.16 -7.63
CA LEU A 137 0.07 2.07 -8.50
C LEU A 137 -0.61 3.43 -8.73
N ALA A 138 -1.94 3.47 -8.68
CA ALA A 138 -2.69 4.71 -8.84
C ALA A 138 -2.68 5.58 -7.57
N SER A 139 -2.67 4.96 -6.39
CA SER A 139 -2.83 5.67 -5.10
C SER A 139 -1.53 6.13 -4.44
N ARG A 140 -0.39 5.51 -4.77
CA ARG A 140 0.91 5.83 -4.16
C ARG A 140 1.54 7.08 -4.79
N SER A 141 2.25 7.82 -3.94
CA SER A 141 3.11 8.95 -4.31
C SER A 141 4.34 8.47 -5.08
N ASN A 142 5.01 9.40 -5.75
CA ASN A 142 6.24 9.13 -6.48
C ASN A 142 7.32 8.53 -5.58
N GLN A 143 7.43 9.01 -4.34
CA GLN A 143 8.42 8.49 -3.39
C GLN A 143 8.09 7.06 -2.98
N GLU A 144 6.83 6.77 -2.65
CA GLU A 144 6.39 5.43 -2.30
C GLU A 144 6.59 4.44 -3.46
N ILE A 145 6.27 4.83 -4.71
CA ILE A 145 6.51 3.98 -5.89
C ILE A 145 8.01 3.64 -6.03
N ARG A 146 8.91 4.61 -5.81
CA ARG A 146 10.36 4.35 -5.85
C ARG A 146 10.79 3.37 -4.75
N ASP A 147 10.26 3.52 -3.54
CA ASP A 147 10.55 2.61 -2.44
C ASP A 147 10.02 1.20 -2.70
N ILE A 148 8.80 1.07 -3.25
CA ILE A 148 8.22 -0.21 -3.66
C ILE A 148 9.12 -0.90 -4.69
N LYS A 149 9.56 -0.17 -5.73
CA LYS A 149 10.44 -0.74 -6.78
C LYS A 149 11.76 -1.25 -6.20
N ARG A 150 12.38 -0.46 -5.32
CA ARG A 150 13.63 -0.84 -4.65
C ARG A 150 13.45 -2.12 -3.83
N VAL A 151 12.43 -2.15 -2.97
CA VAL A 151 12.14 -3.30 -2.11
C VAL A 151 11.75 -4.53 -2.92
N PHE A 152 10.94 -4.38 -3.96
CA PHE A 152 10.55 -5.48 -4.84
C PHE A 152 11.77 -6.14 -5.49
N LYS A 153 12.71 -5.32 -5.98
CA LYS A 153 13.97 -5.81 -6.55
C LYS A 153 14.84 -6.51 -5.49
N GLU A 154 14.94 -5.95 -4.29
CA GLU A 154 15.69 -6.54 -3.17
C GLU A 154 15.12 -7.89 -2.73
N GLU A 155 13.79 -8.03 -2.68
CA GLU A 155 13.12 -9.25 -2.18
C GLU A 155 12.94 -10.36 -3.23
N TYR A 156 12.72 -9.99 -4.49
CA TYR A 156 12.37 -10.96 -5.55
C TYR A 156 13.43 -11.09 -6.64
N GLU A 157 14.50 -10.30 -6.59
CA GLU A 157 15.59 -10.28 -7.59
C GLU A 157 15.09 -10.06 -9.03
N GLU A 158 13.95 -9.40 -9.20
CA GLU A 158 13.28 -9.12 -10.47
C GLU A 158 12.90 -7.63 -10.54
N GLU A 159 12.95 -7.03 -11.73
CA GLU A 159 12.47 -5.67 -11.94
C GLU A 159 10.93 -5.65 -12.04
N LEU A 160 10.27 -4.82 -11.23
CA LEU A 160 8.80 -4.73 -11.20
C LEU A 160 8.23 -4.37 -12.58
N GLU A 161 8.89 -3.50 -13.34
CA GLU A 161 8.49 -3.14 -14.69
C GLU A 161 8.44 -4.33 -15.65
N ASP A 162 9.38 -5.26 -15.52
CA ASP A 162 9.46 -6.42 -16.41
C ASP A 162 8.39 -7.45 -16.06
N VAL A 163 8.10 -7.63 -14.76
CA VAL A 163 6.97 -8.43 -14.29
C VAL A 163 5.64 -7.87 -14.79
N ILE A 164 5.46 -6.54 -14.76
CA ILE A 164 4.23 -5.92 -15.27
C ILE A 164 4.11 -6.10 -16.80
N LYS A 165 5.21 -5.99 -17.55
CA LYS A 165 5.20 -6.22 -19.00
C LYS A 165 4.88 -7.67 -19.37
N SER A 166 5.31 -8.65 -18.57
CA SER A 166 5.04 -10.06 -18.86
C SER A 166 3.58 -10.43 -18.58
N ASP A 167 2.98 -9.82 -17.56
CA ASP A 167 1.68 -10.27 -17.03
C ASP A 167 0.50 -9.40 -17.45
N THR A 168 0.74 -8.34 -18.23
CA THR A 168 -0.29 -7.45 -18.76
C THR A 168 -0.07 -7.18 -20.25
N SER A 169 -1.07 -6.65 -20.95
CA SER A 169 -0.92 -6.28 -22.36
C SER A 169 -1.63 -4.98 -22.74
N GLY A 170 -1.25 -4.43 -23.89
CA GLY A 170 -1.92 -3.29 -24.53
C GLY A 170 -1.83 -1.97 -23.75
N ASP A 171 -2.90 -1.19 -23.84
CA ASP A 171 -2.99 0.13 -23.19
C ASP A 171 -2.92 0.02 -21.67
N PHE A 172 -3.38 -1.10 -21.10
CA PHE A 172 -3.31 -1.34 -19.66
C PHE A 172 -1.86 -1.39 -19.17
N THR A 173 -0.98 -2.17 -19.82
CA THR A 173 0.46 -2.18 -19.51
C THR A 173 1.07 -0.80 -19.62
N SER A 174 0.72 -0.07 -20.68
CA SER A 174 1.24 1.27 -20.94
C SER A 174 0.87 2.24 -19.82
N ALA A 175 -0.36 2.17 -19.32
CA ALA A 175 -0.82 2.95 -18.17
C ALA A 175 -0.10 2.58 -16.86
N LEU A 176 0.06 1.28 -16.57
CA LEU A 176 0.77 0.82 -15.37
C LEU A 176 2.25 1.25 -15.39
N LEU A 177 2.92 1.11 -16.53
CA LEU A 177 4.31 1.56 -16.70
C LEU A 177 4.46 3.07 -16.58
N ALA A 178 3.47 3.86 -17.04
CA ALA A 178 3.46 5.29 -16.84
C ALA A 178 3.39 5.65 -15.34
N MET A 179 2.59 4.94 -14.55
CA MET A 179 2.54 5.15 -13.10
C MET A 179 3.85 4.74 -12.40
N LEU A 180 4.51 3.68 -12.87
CA LEU A 180 5.79 3.19 -12.32
C LEU A 180 7.00 4.11 -12.58
N LYS A 181 6.87 5.09 -13.49
CA LYS A 181 7.92 6.11 -13.70
C LYS A 181 8.10 7.02 -12.48
N ALA A 182 7.06 7.17 -11.66
CA ALA A 182 7.09 8.01 -10.45
C ALA A 182 7.52 9.47 -10.73
N ASP A 183 6.96 10.04 -11.81
CA ASP A 183 7.20 11.40 -12.30
C ASP A 183 5.91 12.25 -12.32
N LYS A 184 4.90 11.88 -11.51
CA LYS A 184 3.65 12.65 -11.38
C LYS A 184 3.95 14.06 -10.85
N ASP A 185 3.22 15.05 -11.34
CA ASP A 185 3.26 16.40 -10.79
C ASP A 185 2.57 16.39 -9.42
N GLU A 186 3.35 16.52 -8.35
CA GLU A 186 2.88 16.50 -6.96
C GLU A 186 2.73 17.92 -6.38
N ASP A 187 2.85 18.96 -7.22
CA ASP A 187 2.59 20.32 -6.78
C ASP A 187 1.09 20.53 -6.47
N ASN A 188 0.83 21.24 -5.38
CA ASN A 188 -0.52 21.59 -4.94
C ASN A 188 -1.00 22.94 -5.52
N THR A 189 -0.22 23.58 -6.40
CA THR A 189 -0.66 24.79 -7.10
C THR A 189 -1.62 24.45 -8.25
N ILE A 190 -2.70 25.23 -8.37
CA ILE A 190 -3.72 25.02 -9.39
C ILE A 190 -3.48 25.97 -10.56
N ASP A 191 -3.07 25.42 -11.71
CA ASP A 191 -3.06 26.13 -12.99
C ASP A 191 -4.41 25.95 -13.70
N LEU A 192 -5.28 26.96 -13.56
CA LEU A 192 -6.61 26.97 -14.16
C LEU A 192 -6.58 26.96 -15.70
N GLU A 193 -5.56 27.53 -16.33
CA GLU A 193 -5.47 27.58 -17.79
C GLU A 193 -5.03 26.24 -18.36
N ARG A 194 -4.08 25.55 -17.69
CA ARG A 194 -3.74 24.16 -18.00
C ARG A 194 -4.95 23.25 -17.82
N ALA A 195 -5.67 23.37 -16.69
CA ALA A 195 -6.86 22.56 -16.44
C ALA A 195 -7.96 22.74 -17.50
N LYS A 196 -8.20 23.97 -17.98
CA LYS A 196 -9.13 24.24 -19.10
C LYS A 196 -8.67 23.58 -20.40
N LYS A 197 -7.38 23.68 -20.74
CA LYS A 197 -6.81 23.05 -21.94
C LYS A 197 -6.95 21.53 -21.87
N ASP A 198 -6.61 20.93 -20.72
CA ASP A 198 -6.73 19.49 -20.51
C ASP A 198 -8.19 19.01 -20.62
N ALA A 199 -9.15 19.79 -20.10
CA ALA A 199 -10.58 19.50 -20.26
C ALA A 199 -11.03 19.53 -21.73
N VAL A 200 -10.54 20.49 -22.53
CA VAL A 200 -10.80 20.56 -23.97
C VAL A 200 -10.20 19.36 -24.69
N VAL A 201 -8.93 19.02 -24.40
CA VAL A 201 -8.25 17.85 -25.00
C VAL A 201 -8.99 16.56 -24.67
N MET A 202 -9.40 16.36 -23.42
CA MET A 202 -10.20 15.20 -23.01
C MET A 202 -11.55 15.14 -23.73
N HIS A 203 -12.24 16.27 -23.88
CA HIS A 203 -13.52 16.33 -24.58
C HIS A 203 -13.40 15.95 -26.06
N PHE A 204 -12.35 16.41 -26.75
CA PHE A 204 -12.12 16.18 -28.18
C PHE A 204 -11.33 14.89 -28.51
N SER A 205 -10.98 14.09 -27.51
CA SER A 205 -10.25 12.85 -27.72
C SER A 205 -11.10 11.84 -28.51
N PRO A 206 -10.56 11.18 -29.56
CA PRO A 206 -11.30 10.23 -30.39
C PRO A 206 -11.88 9.04 -29.61
N TYR A 207 -11.32 8.72 -28.44
CA TYR A 207 -11.86 7.72 -27.50
C TYR A 207 -13.23 8.10 -26.92
N TYR A 208 -13.52 9.39 -26.76
CA TYR A 208 -14.82 9.89 -26.27
C TYR A 208 -15.89 9.84 -27.38
N TYR A 209 -15.52 10.11 -28.63
CA TYR A 209 -16.46 10.13 -29.75
C TYR A 209 -16.79 8.75 -30.29
N HIS A 210 -15.86 7.78 -30.27
CA HIS A 210 -16.14 6.44 -30.78
C HIS A 210 -17.14 5.62 -29.95
N ASN A 211 -17.33 5.93 -28.66
CA ASN A 211 -18.33 5.26 -27.81
C ASN A 211 -19.74 5.89 -27.88
N SER A 212 -19.88 7.08 -28.47
CA SER A 212 -21.19 7.71 -28.70
C SER A 212 -22.00 7.04 -29.83
N ALA A 213 -21.31 6.37 -30.77
CA ALA A 213 -21.93 5.55 -31.80
C ALA A 213 -22.43 4.19 -31.25
N PHE A 214 -21.76 3.64 -30.24
CA PHE A 214 -22.22 2.44 -29.53
C PHE A 214 -23.46 2.74 -28.65
N TYR A 215 -23.48 3.87 -27.94
CA TYR A 215 -24.67 4.27 -27.15
C TYR A 215 -25.91 4.51 -28.03
N ASN A 216 -25.75 5.07 -29.24
CA ASN A 216 -26.86 5.20 -30.19
C ASN A 216 -27.33 3.86 -30.80
N TYR A 217 -26.44 2.86 -30.92
CA TYR A 217 -26.83 1.55 -31.43
C TYR A 217 -27.61 0.72 -30.39
N TYR A 218 -27.30 0.86 -29.09
CA TYR A 218 -28.01 0.16 -28.01
C TYR A 218 -29.27 0.89 -27.51
N CYS A 219 -29.37 2.22 -27.62
CA CYS A 219 -30.62 2.94 -27.32
C CYS A 219 -31.70 2.81 -28.42
N CYS A 220 -31.33 2.50 -29.67
CA CYS A 220 -32.31 2.28 -30.74
C CYS A 220 -32.92 0.87 -30.78
N HIS A 221 -32.42 -0.10 -30.01
CA HIS A 221 -32.91 -1.48 -30.07
C HIS A 221 -33.72 -1.94 -28.84
N PHE A 222 -33.95 -1.07 -27.84
CA PHE A 222 -34.75 -1.36 -26.64
C PHE A 222 -36.06 -0.56 -26.55
N THR A 223 -36.56 -0.03 -27.67
CA THR A 223 -37.90 0.58 -27.77
C THR A 223 -38.89 -0.20 -28.64
N TYR A 224 -38.52 -1.39 -29.09
CA TYR A 224 -39.42 -2.35 -29.71
C TYR A 224 -39.10 -3.77 -29.21
N PHE A 225 -39.49 -4.09 -27.99
CA PHE A 225 -40.07 -5.37 -27.56
C PHE A 225 -40.54 -5.26 -26.11
#